data_AF-S2XNP1-F1
#
_entry.id   AF-S2XNP1-F1
#
_cell.length_a   1.000
_cell.length_b   1.000
_cell.length_c   1.000
_cell.angle_alpha   90.00
_cell.angle_beta   90.00
_cell.angle_gamma   90.00
#
_symmetry.space_group_name_H-M   'P 1'
#
loop_
_entity.id
_entity.type
_entity.pdbx_description
1 polymer ?
#
loop_
_entity_poly.entity_id
_entity_poly.type
_entity_poly.pdbx_seq_one_letter_code
_entity_poly.pdbx_strand_id
1 'polypeptide(L)' 'MQNPKGADYLITILENIKELTSILIFISSIIYRRQLKLTKWKRKLSKGEMTMYIITSIAIPFYGITYFILLLGT' A
#
# COMPACT_ATOMS: atom_id res chain seq x y z
N MET A 1 3.30 -4.56 -36.98
CA MET A 1 2.71 -5.75 -36.34
C MET A 1 1.53 -5.29 -35.51
N GLN A 2 0.29 -5.64 -35.90
CA GLN A 2 -0.90 -5.32 -35.11
C GLN A 2 -0.97 -6.29 -33.93
N ASN A 3 -0.88 -5.76 -32.70
CA ASN A 3 -1.10 -6.54 -31.48
C ASN A 3 -2.58 -7.02 -31.46
N PRO A 4 -2.90 -8.25 -31.04
CA PRO A 4 -4.29 -8.68 -30.96
C PRO A 4 -5.01 -7.83 -29.91
N LYS A 5 -6.01 -7.06 -30.36
CA LYS A 5 -6.80 -6.12 -29.52
C LYS A 5 -7.32 -6.70 -28.19
N GLY A 6 -7.45 -8.02 -28.11
CA GLY A 6 -7.83 -8.72 -26.87
C GLY A 6 -6.72 -8.79 -25.81
N ALA A 7 -5.46 -8.85 -26.20
CA ALA A 7 -4.33 -8.87 -25.26
C ALA A 7 -4.15 -7.52 -24.58
N ASP A 8 -4.30 -6.42 -25.33
CA ASP A 8 -4.21 -5.06 -24.79
C ASP A 8 -5.30 -4.79 -23.73
N TYR A 9 -6.53 -5.26 -23.98
CA TYR A 9 -7.63 -5.16 -23.02
C TYR A 9 -7.37 -5.92 -21.71
N LEU A 10 -6.86 -7.15 -21.81
CA LEU A 10 -6.50 -7.96 -20.63
C LEU A 10 -5.38 -7.31 -19.81
N ILE A 11 -4.40 -6.68 -20.48
CA ILE A 11 -3.32 -5.94 -19.83
C ILE A 11 -3.89 -4.73 -19.06
N THR A 12 -4.76 -3.92 -19.67
CA THR A 12 -5.38 -2.77 -18.98
C THR A 12 -6.22 -3.19 -17.78
N ILE A 13 -6.98 -4.29 -17.86
CA ILE A 13 -7.73 -4.80 -16.70
C ILE A 13 -6.77 -5.19 -15.57
N LEU A 14 -5.69 -5.90 -15.91
CA LEU A 14 -4.72 -6.35 -14.92
C LEU A 14 -4.02 -5.17 -14.23
N GLU A 15 -3.69 -4.12 -14.99
CA GLU A 15 -3.13 -2.87 -14.45
C GLU A 15 -4.11 -2.19 -13.48
N ASN A 16 -5.38 -2.06 -13.85
CA ASN A 16 -6.41 -1.47 -12.99
C ASN A 16 -6.62 -2.28 -11.70
N ILE A 17 -6.65 -3.61 -11.78
CA ILE A 17 -6.79 -4.49 -10.60
C ILE A 17 -5.56 -4.33 -9.69
N LYS A 18 -4.36 -4.29 -10.27
CA LYS A 18 -3.11 -4.07 -9.52
C LYS A 18 -3.13 -2.73 -8.79
N GLU A 19 -3.56 -1.67 -9.46
CA GLU A 19 -3.67 -0.34 -8.87
C GLU A 19 -4.68 -0.32 -7.72
N LEU A 20 -5.88 -0.87 -7.93
CA LEU A 20 -6.92 -0.96 -6.91
C LEU A 20 -6.47 -1.80 -5.69
N THR A 21 -5.79 -2.92 -5.94
CA THR A 21 -5.23 -3.79 -4.89
C THR A 21 -4.16 -3.04 -4.09
N SER A 22 -3.31 -2.25 -4.76
CA SER A 22 -2.25 -1.47 -4.11
C SER A 22 -2.86 -0.43 -3.15
N ILE A 23 -3.91 0.28 -3.58
CA ILE A 23 -4.65 1.24 -2.74
C ILE A 23 -5.28 0.52 -1.54
N LEU A 24 -5.88 -0.64 -1.75
CA LEU A 24 -6.54 -1.41 -0.70
C LEU A 24 -5.55 -1.92 0.36
N ILE A 25 -4.38 -2.41 -0.07
CA ILE A 25 -3.27 -2.81 0.82
C ILE A 25 -2.74 -1.60 1.59
N PHE A 26 -2.63 -0.43 0.95
CA PHE A 26 -2.18 0.79 1.59
C PHE A 26 -3.13 1.22 2.72
N ILE A 27 -4.44 1.26 2.44
CA ILE A 27 -5.47 1.58 3.45
C ILE A 27 -5.43 0.56 4.60
N SER A 28 -5.34 -0.73 4.28
CA SER A 28 -5.22 -1.80 5.28
C SER A 28 -3.99 -1.59 6.19
N SER A 29 -2.85 -1.21 5.61
CA SER A 29 -1.63 -0.92 6.35
C SER A 29 -1.79 0.26 7.32
N ILE A 30 -2.51 1.31 6.92
CA ILE A 30 -2.83 2.47 7.79
C ILE A 30 -3.70 2.04 8.97
N ILE A 31 -4.76 1.27 8.70
CA ILE A 31 -5.67 0.77 9.75
C ILE A 31 -4.91 -0.14 10.71
N TYR A 32 -4.10 -1.06 10.19
CA TYR A 32 -3.31 -1.98 10.99
C TYR A 32 -2.28 -1.24 11.85
N ARG A 33 -1.57 -0.25 11.30
CA ARG A 33 -0.67 0.61 12.08
C ARG A 33 -1.41 1.34 13.21
N ARG A 34 -2.62 1.85 12.94
CA ARG A 34 -3.45 2.51 13.96
C ARG A 34 -3.83 1.53 15.06
N GLN A 35 -4.22 0.30 14.70
CA GLN A 35 -4.52 -0.76 15.66
C GLN A 35 -3.29 -1.08 16.53
N LEU A 36 -2.11 -1.27 15.92
CA LEU A 36 -0.86 -1.51 16.65
C LEU A 36 -0.49 -0.35 17.57
N LYS A 37 -0.71 0.91 17.15
CA LYS A 37 -0.52 2.08 18.00
C LYS A 37 -1.44 2.01 19.22
N LEU A 38 -2.73 1.74 19.05
CA LEU A 38 -3.66 1.62 20.17
C LEU A 38 -3.29 0.46 21.10
N THR A 39 -2.87 -0.68 20.54
CA THR A 39 -2.38 -1.82 21.32
C THR A 39 -1.14 -1.45 22.13
N LYS A 40 -0.19 -0.70 21.55
CA LYS A 40 1.01 -0.18 22.24
C LYS A 40 0.67 0.71 23.44
N TRP A 41 -0.41 1.48 23.33
CA TRP A 41 -0.89 2.36 24.42
C TRP A 41 -1.53 1.55 25.56
N LYS A 42 -2.17 0.42 25.26
CA LYS A 42 -2.80 -0.44 26.28
C LYS A 42 -1.84 -1.45 26.91
N ARG A 43 -0.87 -1.96 26.13
CA ARG A 43 0.12 -2.95 26.56
C ARG A 43 1.40 -2.85 25.75
N LYS A 44 2.46 -3.54 26.19
CA LYS A 44 3.67 -3.72 25.39
C LYS A 44 3.34 -4.59 24.15
N LEU A 45 3.82 -4.17 22.98
CA LEU A 45 3.76 -4.97 21.74
C LEU A 45 4.65 -6.20 21.86
N SER A 46 4.22 -7.32 21.30
CA SER A 46 5.08 -8.47 21.04
C SER A 46 6.21 -8.07 20.07
N LYS A 47 7.33 -8.82 20.08
CA LYS A 47 8.45 -8.56 19.17
C LYS A 47 7.99 -8.52 17.70
N GLY A 48 7.11 -9.44 17.29
CA GLY A 48 6.57 -9.46 15.91
C GLY A 48 5.68 -8.26 15.59
N GLU A 49 4.79 -7.88 16.52
CA GLU A 49 3.93 -6.70 16.37
C GLU A 49 4.74 -5.39 16.31
N MET A 50 5.83 -5.31 17.09
CA MET A 50 6.75 -4.18 17.09
C MET A 50 7.49 -4.07 15.75
N THR A 51 7.96 -5.18 15.19
CA THR A 51 8.58 -5.22 13.86
C THR A 51 7.61 -4.74 12.79
N MET A 52 6.38 -5.28 12.79
CA MET A 52 5.34 -4.84 11.86
C MET A 52 4.98 -3.36 12.02
N TYR A 53 4.96 -2.85 13.26
CA TYR A 53 4.74 -1.44 13.54
C TYR A 53 5.83 -0.55 12.93
N ILE A 54 7.10 -0.95 12.99
CA ILE A 54 8.22 -0.22 12.39
C ILE A 54 8.12 -0.26 10.87
N ILE A 55 7.93 -1.45 10.29
CA ILE A 55 7.82 -1.63 8.83
C ILE A 55 6.68 -0.77 8.27
N THR A 56 5.47 -0.88 8.83
CA THR A 56 4.31 -0.09 8.38
C THR A 56 4.50 1.42 8.64
N SER A 57 5.20 1.80 9.71
CA SER A 57 5.51 3.21 9.98
C SER A 57 6.45 3.84 8.96
N ILE A 58 7.32 3.04 8.31
CA ILE A 58 8.21 3.49 7.24
C ILE A 58 7.51 3.38 5.87
N ALA A 59 6.84 2.26 5.61
CA ALA A 59 6.19 2.01 4.32
C ALA A 59 5.12 3.06 3.98
N ILE A 60 4.30 3.47 4.96
CA ILE A 60 3.22 4.45 4.74
C ILE A 60 3.74 5.81 4.25
N PRO A 61 4.69 6.49 4.94
CA PRO A 61 5.20 7.77 4.45
C PRO A 61 5.96 7.63 3.14
N PHE A 62 6.71 6.53 2.91
CA PHE A 62 7.37 6.30 1.62
C PHE A 62 6.35 6.21 0.48
N TYR A 63 5.32 5.38 0.63
CA TYR A 63 4.26 5.27 -0.36
C TYR A 63 3.55 6.61 -0.59
N GLY A 64 3.24 7.34 0.48
CA GLY A 64 2.65 8.67 0.39
C GLY A 64 3.54 9.69 -0.35
N ILE A 65 4.84 9.71 -0.07
CA ILE A 65 5.81 10.59 -0.74
C ILE A 65 5.92 10.22 -2.22
N THR A 66 6.07 8.94 -2.56
CA THR A 66 6.16 8.49 -3.95
C THR A 66 4.89 8.88 -4.73
N TYR A 67 3.71 8.65 -4.13
CA TYR A 67 2.44 9.06 -4.74
C TYR A 67 2.34 10.58 -4.91
N PHE A 68 2.76 11.35 -3.91
CA PHE A 68 2.74 12.81 -3.95
C PHE A 68 3.70 13.38 -5.01
N ILE A 69 4.91 12.81 -5.13
CA ILE A 69 5.88 13.18 -6.17
C ILE A 69 5.30 12.85 -7.55
N LEU A 70 4.69 11.68 -7.74
CA LEU A 70 4.03 11.33 -9.00
C LEU A 70 2.92 12.33 -9.32
N LEU A 71 2.08 12.70 -8.34
CA LEU A 71 1.00 13.67 -8.53
C LEU A 71 1.50 15.07 -8.91
N LEU A 72 2.64 15.52 -8.36
CA LEU A 72 3.21 16.83 -8.66
C LEU A 72 4.05 16.86 -9.94
N GLY A 73 4.62 15.72 -10.33
CA GLY A 73 5.45 15.57 -11.52
C GLY A 73 4.67 15.28 -12.80
N THR A 74 3.35 15.06 -12.69
CA THR A 74 2.41 14.86 -13.81
C THR A 74 1.58 16.13 -14.01
#